data_AF-A0A662G8V7-F1
#
_entry.id   AF-A0A662G8V7-F1
#
_cell.length_a   1.000
_cell.length_b   1.000
_cell.length_c   1.000
_cell.angle_alpha   90.00
_cell.angle_beta   90.00
_cell.angle_gamma   90.00
#
_symmetry.space_group_name_H-M   'P 1'
#
loop_
_entity.id
_entity.type
_entity.pdbx_description
1 polymer ?
#
loop_
_entity_poly.entity_id
_entity_poly.type
_entity_poly.pdbx_seq_one_letter_code
_entity_poly.pdbx_strand_id
1 'polypeptide(L)'
;MIPKWTKRADWKYATVKPIEGPYDCCDPELIDKQIKRALEHGISIFIIAYVKPGWGAEQSFEDGFLRSRYKHLVKYCIDFYSEQWWPGFQFGDSLNKTYQLARDVTNYISTNYFVDSSYLRINNSPAVFLFHMLPFSLSYGLENLTLFVNIIRETSLKNGYKVFVIGDCMDIWQPPFNKELLVEQFDAISSRGMIYAGAKNLNFDEKGNPHVIEP
;
A
#
# COMPACT_ATOMS: atom_id res chain seq x y z
N MET A 1 -10.95 16.95 -20.55
CA MET A 1 -10.98 18.01 -19.51
C MET A 1 -10.70 17.30 -18.19
N ILE A 2 -9.55 17.55 -17.57
CA ILE A 2 -9.13 16.84 -16.35
C ILE A 2 -9.97 17.38 -15.16
N PRO A 3 -10.61 16.53 -14.33
CA PRO A 3 -11.47 16.98 -13.23
C PRO A 3 -10.73 17.88 -12.23
N LYS A 4 -11.44 18.91 -11.74
CA LYS A 4 -10.94 20.03 -10.92
C LYS A 4 -10.27 19.62 -9.59
N TRP A 5 -10.40 18.36 -9.16
CA TRP A 5 -9.85 17.80 -7.93
C TRP A 5 -8.51 17.07 -8.10
N THR A 6 -8.07 16.80 -9.33
CA THR A 6 -6.71 16.31 -9.55
C THR A 6 -5.76 17.50 -9.57
N LYS A 7 -5.21 17.85 -8.40
CA LYS A 7 -4.00 18.67 -8.37
C LYS A 7 -2.92 17.83 -9.07
N ARG A 8 -2.55 18.21 -10.30
CA ARG A 8 -1.33 17.69 -10.94
C ARG A 8 -0.22 17.76 -9.88
N ALA A 9 0.50 16.67 -9.67
CA ALA A 9 1.68 16.69 -8.82
C ALA A 9 2.50 17.92 -9.20
N ASP A 10 2.94 18.70 -8.21
CA ASP A 10 3.59 19.97 -8.48
C ASP A 10 5.04 19.73 -8.87
N TRP A 11 5.22 19.21 -10.10
CA TRP A 11 6.48 18.73 -10.65
C TRP A 11 7.59 19.79 -10.66
N LYS A 12 7.25 21.08 -10.48
CA LYS A 12 8.25 22.14 -10.30
C LYS A 12 9.09 21.96 -9.03
N TYR A 13 8.55 21.28 -8.02
CA TYR A 13 9.22 21.02 -6.75
C TYR A 13 9.87 19.63 -6.68
N ALA A 14 9.72 18.80 -7.71
CA ALA A 14 10.35 17.48 -7.74
C ALA A 14 11.86 17.61 -8.01
N THR A 15 12.68 17.10 -7.08
CA THR A 15 14.15 17.05 -7.21
C THR A 15 14.61 16.02 -8.24
N VAL A 16 13.78 15.01 -8.50
CA VAL A 16 13.96 13.99 -9.54
C VAL A 16 12.79 14.06 -10.50
N LYS A 17 13.06 14.00 -11.80
CA LYS A 17 12.04 14.04 -12.85
C LYS A 17 11.91 12.67 -13.52
N PRO A 18 10.68 12.18 -13.75
CA PRO A 18 10.47 10.95 -14.52
C PRO A 18 10.95 11.14 -15.96
N ILE A 19 11.43 10.06 -16.57
CA ILE A 19 11.92 10.05 -17.96
C ILE A 19 10.81 10.49 -18.94
N GLU A 20 9.56 10.18 -18.61
CA GLU A 20 8.37 10.51 -19.41
C GLU A 20 7.90 11.97 -19.21
N GLY A 21 8.55 12.72 -18.32
CA GLY A 21 8.04 14.01 -17.86
C GLY A 21 6.75 13.88 -17.04
N PRO A 22 6.08 15.00 -16.71
CA PRO A 22 4.79 14.98 -16.03
C PRO A 22 3.79 14.07 -16.75
N TYR A 23 3.26 13.09 -16.03
CA TYR A 23 2.43 12.05 -16.64
C TYR A 23 1.08 11.88 -15.93
N ASP A 24 0.13 11.30 -16.66
CA ASP A 24 -1.19 10.93 -16.15
C ASP A 24 -1.21 9.43 -15.82
N CYS A 25 -1.48 9.11 -14.55
CA CYS A 25 -1.55 7.73 -14.10
C CYS A 25 -2.78 6.98 -14.66
N CYS A 26 -3.76 7.69 -15.23
CA CYS A 26 -4.91 7.10 -15.92
C CYS A 26 -4.60 6.66 -17.36
N ASP A 27 -3.39 6.88 -17.88
CA ASP A 27 -2.98 6.46 -19.23
C ASP A 27 -2.44 5.02 -19.24
N PRO A 28 -3.20 4.02 -19.72
CA PRO A 28 -2.74 2.63 -19.74
C PRO A 28 -1.52 2.40 -20.66
N GLU A 29 -1.31 3.21 -21.71
CA GLU A 29 -0.13 3.07 -22.58
C GLU A 29 1.15 3.53 -21.88
N LEU A 30 1.03 4.51 -20.99
CA LEU A 30 2.11 4.89 -20.09
C LEU A 30 2.39 3.78 -19.08
N ILE A 31 1.34 3.21 -18.46
CA ILE A 31 1.51 2.12 -17.50
C ILE A 31 2.16 0.90 -18.17
N ASP A 32 1.83 0.59 -19.42
CA ASP A 32 2.50 -0.45 -20.21
C ASP A 32 4.03 -0.25 -20.24
N LYS A 33 4.49 0.99 -20.45
CA LYS A 33 5.93 1.35 -20.45
C LYS A 33 6.56 1.22 -19.07
N GLN A 34 5.80 1.48 -18.01
CA GLN A 34 6.26 1.33 -16.62
C GLN A 34 6.36 -0.15 -16.23
N ILE A 35 5.37 -0.97 -16.59
CA ILE A 35 5.40 -2.43 -16.38
C ILE A 35 6.60 -3.04 -17.13
N LYS A 36 6.82 -2.65 -18.40
CA LYS A 36 7.99 -3.12 -19.15
C LYS A 36 9.29 -2.84 -18.40
N ARG A 37 9.50 -1.61 -17.95
CA ARG A 37 10.71 -1.23 -17.19
C ARG A 37 10.82 -1.98 -15.87
N ALA A 38 9.72 -2.13 -15.14
CA ALA A 38 9.71 -2.92 -13.91
C ALA A 38 10.20 -4.35 -14.17
N LEU A 39 9.67 -5.01 -15.21
CA LEU A 39 10.08 -6.36 -15.61
C LEU A 39 11.53 -6.43 -16.07
N GLU A 40 12.03 -5.43 -16.82
CA GLU A 40 13.44 -5.32 -17.22
C GLU A 40 14.40 -5.22 -16.01
N HIS A 41 13.89 -4.78 -14.86
CA HIS A 41 14.62 -4.68 -13.59
C HIS A 41 14.23 -5.77 -12.58
N GLY A 42 13.50 -6.81 -12.99
CA GLY A 42 13.13 -7.93 -12.12
C GLY A 42 12.00 -7.64 -11.13
N ILE A 43 11.31 -6.50 -11.25
CA ILE A 43 10.16 -6.14 -10.44
C ILE A 43 8.90 -6.71 -11.09
N SER A 44 8.26 -7.67 -10.41
CA SER A 44 7.09 -8.40 -10.93
C SER A 44 5.84 -8.28 -10.06
N ILE A 45 5.91 -7.54 -8.95
CA ILE A 45 4.82 -7.32 -8.00
C ILE A 45 4.66 -5.83 -7.73
N PHE A 46 3.45 -5.32 -7.83
CA PHE A 46 3.09 -3.95 -7.46
C PHE A 46 2.15 -3.95 -6.24
N ILE A 47 2.47 -3.13 -5.25
CA ILE A 47 1.61 -2.90 -4.08
C ILE A 47 0.93 -1.55 -4.28
N ILE A 48 -0.40 -1.56 -4.43
CA ILE A 48 -1.17 -0.40 -4.86
C ILE A 48 -1.86 0.24 -3.66
N ALA A 49 -1.44 1.46 -3.30
CA ALA A 49 -2.11 2.24 -2.27
C ALA A 49 -3.55 2.56 -2.67
N TYR A 50 -4.49 2.29 -1.78
CA TYR A 50 -5.92 2.43 -2.02
C TYR A 50 -6.63 2.91 -0.76
N VAL A 51 -7.46 3.94 -0.88
CA VAL A 51 -8.18 4.52 0.27
C VAL A 51 -9.65 4.12 0.24
N LYS A 52 -10.39 4.42 -0.83
CA LYS A 52 -11.80 3.98 -0.92
C LYS A 52 -12.32 4.08 -2.36
N PRO A 53 -13.29 3.24 -2.74
CA PRO A 53 -13.92 3.36 -4.06
C PRO A 53 -14.46 4.78 -4.29
N GLY A 54 -14.16 5.36 -5.44
CA GLY A 54 -14.66 6.67 -5.86
C GLY A 54 -14.10 7.89 -5.10
N TRP A 55 -12.94 7.82 -4.45
CA TRP A 55 -12.26 9.02 -3.94
C TRP A 55 -11.48 9.77 -5.04
N GLY A 56 -10.96 9.04 -6.02
CA GLY A 56 -10.44 9.58 -7.29
C GLY A 56 -8.97 9.29 -7.52
N ALA A 57 -8.18 9.04 -6.46
CA ALA A 57 -6.81 8.53 -6.62
C ALA A 57 -6.82 7.07 -7.12
N GLU A 58 -7.82 6.31 -6.71
CA GLU A 58 -8.11 4.94 -7.14
C GLU A 58 -8.46 4.88 -8.63
N GLN A 59 -9.02 5.95 -9.18
CA GLN A 59 -9.34 6.04 -10.59
C GLN A 59 -8.08 5.87 -11.45
N SER A 60 -6.93 6.37 -11.00
CA SER A 60 -5.67 6.14 -11.71
C SER A 60 -5.27 4.66 -11.76
N PHE A 61 -5.55 3.90 -10.71
CA PHE A 61 -5.34 2.46 -10.71
C PHE A 61 -6.34 1.75 -11.63
N GLU A 62 -7.61 2.10 -11.55
CA GLU A 62 -8.69 1.47 -12.32
C GLU A 62 -8.67 1.82 -13.81
N ASP A 63 -8.35 3.06 -14.16
CA ASP A 63 -8.31 3.54 -15.55
C ASP A 63 -6.93 3.34 -16.20
N GLY A 64 -5.86 3.36 -15.41
CA GLY A 64 -4.50 3.09 -15.88
C GLY A 64 -4.13 1.61 -15.76
N PHE A 65 -3.71 1.19 -14.57
CA PHE A 65 -3.11 -0.12 -14.36
C PHE A 65 -4.05 -1.29 -14.69
N LEU A 66 -5.31 -1.26 -14.24
CA LEU A 66 -6.26 -2.34 -14.53
C LEU A 66 -6.57 -2.48 -16.02
N ARG A 67 -6.35 -1.42 -16.82
CA ARG A 67 -6.55 -1.40 -18.28
C ARG A 67 -5.26 -1.60 -19.08
N SER A 68 -4.11 -1.75 -18.42
CA SER A 68 -2.85 -2.02 -19.09
C SER A 68 -2.89 -3.35 -19.83
N ARG A 69 -2.36 -3.38 -21.06
CA ARG A 69 -2.22 -4.60 -21.85
C ARG A 69 -1.26 -5.59 -21.20
N TYR A 70 -0.28 -5.11 -20.45
CA TYR A 70 0.77 -5.91 -19.82
C TYR A 70 0.50 -6.25 -18.35
N LYS A 71 -0.66 -5.87 -17.78
CA LYS A 71 -1.04 -6.22 -16.40
C LYS A 71 -0.89 -7.71 -16.08
N HIS A 72 -1.24 -8.56 -17.04
CA HIS A 72 -1.17 -10.03 -16.87
C HIS A 72 0.25 -10.58 -16.68
N LEU A 73 1.30 -9.78 -16.97
CA LEU A 73 2.70 -10.15 -16.79
C LEU A 73 3.23 -9.89 -15.37
N VAL A 74 2.45 -9.21 -14.52
CA VAL A 74 2.81 -8.86 -13.15
C VAL A 74 1.72 -9.27 -12.18
N LYS A 75 2.05 -9.30 -10.90
CA LYS A 75 1.07 -9.43 -9.82
C LYS A 75 0.84 -8.09 -9.15
N TYR A 76 -0.33 -7.94 -8.53
CA TYR A 76 -0.61 -6.78 -7.69
C TYR A 76 -1.43 -7.14 -6.46
N CYS A 77 -1.27 -6.40 -5.37
CA CYS A 77 -2.22 -6.42 -4.26
C CYS A 77 -2.55 -4.99 -3.83
N ILE A 78 -3.64 -4.87 -3.09
CA ILE A 78 -4.05 -3.60 -2.50
C ILE A 78 -3.37 -3.40 -1.17
N ASP A 79 -2.80 -2.20 -1.00
CA ASP A 79 -2.36 -1.63 0.26
C ASP A 79 -3.43 -0.68 0.80
N PHE A 80 -3.97 -1.05 1.96
CA PHE A 80 -4.99 -0.27 2.65
C PHE A 80 -4.28 0.93 3.23
N TYR A 81 -4.41 2.06 2.54
CA TYR A 81 -3.92 3.35 3.01
C TYR A 81 -4.89 3.92 4.06
N SER A 82 -5.07 3.13 5.12
CA SER A 82 -6.18 3.20 6.06
C SER A 82 -6.11 4.36 7.03
N GLU A 83 -4.98 5.06 7.11
CA GLU A 83 -4.81 6.28 7.92
C GLU A 83 -5.92 7.28 7.66
N GLN A 84 -6.35 7.40 6.40
CA GLN A 84 -7.44 8.31 6.03
C GLN A 84 -8.79 7.93 6.65
N TRP A 85 -8.93 6.72 7.19
CA TRP A 85 -10.13 6.19 7.85
C TRP A 85 -10.09 6.36 9.37
N TRP A 86 -8.95 6.74 9.95
CA TRP A 86 -8.76 6.80 11.40
C TRP A 86 -9.41 8.07 12.00
N PRO A 87 -9.81 8.05 13.29
CA PRO A 87 -10.34 9.23 13.96
C PRO A 87 -9.46 10.48 13.80
N GLY A 88 -10.02 11.55 13.24
CA GLY A 88 -9.35 12.83 13.03
C GLY A 88 -8.73 13.01 11.63
N PHE A 89 -8.76 11.98 10.78
CA PHE A 89 -8.33 12.06 9.39
C PHE A 89 -9.52 12.27 8.43
N GLN A 90 -9.22 12.43 7.13
CA GLN A 90 -10.16 12.93 6.13
C GLN A 90 -11.52 12.20 6.10
N PHE A 91 -11.54 10.88 6.30
CA PHE A 91 -12.75 10.06 6.25
C PHE A 91 -13.14 9.41 7.58
N GLY A 92 -12.34 9.63 8.63
CA GLY A 92 -12.55 9.01 9.94
C GLY A 92 -12.86 10.04 11.02
N ASP A 93 -13.99 9.89 11.69
CA ASP A 93 -14.36 10.69 12.87
C ASP A 93 -14.37 9.86 14.16
N SER A 94 -14.35 8.53 14.04
CA SER A 94 -14.52 7.57 15.13
C SER A 94 -14.02 6.19 14.71
N LEU A 95 -13.68 5.33 15.68
CA LEU A 95 -13.28 3.94 15.41
C LEU A 95 -14.40 3.16 14.70
N ASN A 96 -15.66 3.43 15.04
CA ASN A 96 -16.79 2.84 14.34
C ASN A 96 -16.81 3.20 12.85
N LYS A 97 -16.44 4.44 12.51
CA LYS A 97 -16.31 4.85 11.11
C LYS A 97 -15.12 4.20 10.42
N THR A 98 -13.98 4.06 11.10
CA THR A 98 -12.83 3.28 10.62
C THR A 98 -13.24 1.85 10.25
N TYR A 99 -13.98 1.19 11.15
CA TYR A 99 -14.47 -0.17 10.95
C TYR A 99 -15.50 -0.29 9.82
N GLN A 100 -16.36 0.72 9.66
CA GLN A 100 -17.27 0.78 8.52
C GLN A 100 -16.50 0.89 7.20
N LEU A 101 -15.54 1.80 7.11
CA LEU A 101 -14.72 1.98 5.90
C LEU A 101 -13.91 0.72 5.59
N ALA A 102 -13.34 0.06 6.60
CA ALA A 102 -12.66 -1.22 6.42
C ALA A 102 -13.59 -2.27 5.79
N ARG A 103 -14.85 -2.37 6.25
CA ARG A 103 -15.85 -3.26 5.63
C ARG A 103 -16.16 -2.86 4.19
N ASP A 104 -16.46 -1.58 3.96
CA ASP A 104 -16.88 -1.10 2.65
C ASP A 104 -15.79 -1.31 1.59
N VAL A 105 -14.54 -0.96 1.93
CA VAL A 105 -13.37 -1.14 1.07
C VAL A 105 -13.08 -2.61 0.84
N THR A 106 -13.05 -3.43 1.90
CA THR A 106 -12.81 -4.87 1.77
C THR A 106 -13.87 -5.54 0.90
N ASN A 107 -15.14 -5.16 1.07
CA ASN A 107 -16.24 -5.68 0.26
C ASN A 107 -16.06 -5.31 -1.22
N TYR A 108 -15.67 -4.07 -1.50
CA TYR A 108 -15.43 -3.61 -2.86
C TYR A 108 -14.29 -4.36 -3.53
N ILE A 109 -13.11 -4.45 -2.90
CA ILE A 109 -11.94 -5.09 -3.54
C ILE A 109 -12.12 -6.60 -3.69
N SER A 110 -12.81 -7.26 -2.74
CA SER A 110 -13.04 -8.70 -2.82
C SER A 110 -14.03 -9.07 -3.91
N THR A 111 -15.00 -8.18 -4.18
CA THR A 111 -15.94 -8.34 -5.29
C THR A 111 -15.28 -8.04 -6.65
N ASN A 112 -14.49 -6.97 -6.73
CA ASN A 112 -14.04 -6.42 -8.02
C ASN A 112 -12.63 -6.86 -8.42
N TYR A 113 -11.72 -7.06 -7.46
CA TYR A 113 -10.29 -7.25 -7.74
C TYR A 113 -9.81 -8.66 -7.46
N PHE A 114 -10.34 -9.34 -6.43
CA PHE A 114 -9.86 -10.68 -6.09
C PHE A 114 -10.16 -11.70 -7.19
N VAL A 115 -11.14 -11.47 -8.06
CA VAL A 115 -11.41 -12.34 -9.21
C VAL A 115 -10.30 -12.28 -10.27
N ASP A 116 -9.50 -11.22 -10.31
CA ASP A 116 -8.43 -11.05 -11.28
C ASP A 116 -7.31 -12.08 -11.06
N SER A 117 -6.89 -12.77 -12.12
CA SER A 117 -5.78 -13.73 -12.09
C SER A 117 -4.42 -13.07 -11.85
N SER A 118 -4.33 -11.77 -12.09
CA SER A 118 -3.15 -10.94 -11.81
C SER A 118 -3.13 -10.46 -10.35
N TYR A 119 -4.22 -10.63 -9.60
CA TYR A 119 -4.22 -10.33 -8.17
C TYR A 119 -3.31 -11.32 -7.42
N LEU A 120 -2.39 -10.78 -6.62
CA LEU A 120 -1.41 -11.53 -5.87
C LEU A 120 -2.09 -12.46 -4.88
N ARG A 121 -1.72 -13.73 -4.94
CA ARG A 121 -2.17 -14.76 -4.02
C ARG A 121 -0.98 -15.44 -3.37
N ILE A 122 -1.06 -15.63 -2.05
CA ILE A 122 -0.10 -16.39 -1.27
C ILE A 122 -0.86 -17.62 -0.76
N ASN A 123 -0.41 -18.82 -1.11
CA ASN A 123 -1.12 -20.07 -0.79
C ASN A 123 -2.60 -20.03 -1.20
N ASN A 124 -2.86 -19.61 -2.45
CA ASN A 124 -4.21 -19.38 -3.03
C ASN A 124 -5.08 -18.31 -2.35
N SER A 125 -4.58 -17.65 -1.32
CA SER A 125 -5.30 -16.60 -0.57
C SER A 125 -4.97 -15.23 -1.15
N PRO A 126 -5.96 -14.38 -1.52
CA PRO A 126 -5.69 -13.02 -1.97
C PRO A 126 -4.92 -12.24 -0.88
N ALA A 127 -3.80 -11.63 -1.27
CA ALA A 127 -2.99 -10.84 -0.35
C ALA A 127 -3.60 -9.44 -0.15
N VAL A 128 -3.61 -8.95 1.08
CA VAL A 128 -3.96 -7.57 1.42
C VAL A 128 -2.86 -7.01 2.29
N PHE A 129 -2.36 -5.83 1.95
CA PHE A 129 -1.34 -5.13 2.72
C PHE A 129 -2.01 -4.05 3.57
N LEU A 130 -1.60 -3.89 4.82
CA LEU A 130 -2.13 -2.89 5.75
C LEU A 130 -1.04 -1.92 6.16
N PHE A 131 -1.12 -0.70 5.65
CA PHE A 131 -0.13 0.35 5.91
C PHE A 131 -0.24 0.95 7.31
N HIS A 132 0.91 1.23 7.94
CA HIS A 132 1.04 1.91 9.23
C HIS A 132 0.24 1.27 10.39
N MET A 133 0.36 -0.05 10.57
CA MET A 133 -0.35 -0.74 11.65
C MET A 133 0.29 -0.51 13.04
N LEU A 134 1.58 -0.19 13.11
CA LEU A 134 2.22 0.20 14.36
C LEU A 134 1.61 1.51 14.92
N PRO A 135 1.58 2.64 14.20
CA PRO A 135 0.94 3.87 14.66
C PRO A 135 -0.53 3.70 15.07
N PHE A 136 -1.30 2.88 14.32
CA PHE A 136 -2.67 2.55 14.67
C PHE A 136 -2.75 1.89 16.05
N SER A 137 -1.94 0.86 16.29
CA SER A 137 -1.92 0.14 17.56
C SER A 137 -1.53 1.02 18.75
N LEU A 138 -0.64 1.99 18.56
CA LEU A 138 -0.22 2.91 19.61
C LEU A 138 -1.29 3.94 19.93
N SER A 139 -2.05 4.36 18.92
CA SER A 139 -3.09 5.37 19.08
C SER A 139 -4.39 4.78 19.62
N TYR A 140 -4.72 3.54 19.25
CA TYR A 140 -6.03 2.96 19.53
C TYR A 140 -5.96 1.63 20.30
N GLY A 141 -4.78 1.08 20.56
CA GLY A 141 -4.59 -0.17 21.31
C GLY A 141 -4.67 -1.44 20.45
N LEU A 142 -4.06 -2.51 20.96
CA LEU A 142 -3.93 -3.80 20.28
C LEU A 142 -5.28 -4.49 20.03
N GLU A 143 -6.24 -4.34 20.94
CA GLU A 143 -7.58 -4.91 20.80
C GLU A 143 -8.30 -4.32 19.57
N ASN A 144 -8.18 -3.01 19.36
CA ASN A 144 -8.77 -2.32 18.21
C ASN A 144 -8.06 -2.70 16.91
N LEU A 145 -6.73 -2.90 16.93
CA LEU A 145 -6.01 -3.43 15.77
C LEU A 145 -6.48 -4.84 15.42
N THR A 146 -6.60 -5.70 16.42
CA THR A 146 -7.07 -7.09 16.24
C THR A 146 -8.49 -7.10 15.64
N LEU A 147 -9.38 -6.26 16.18
CA LEU A 147 -10.73 -6.10 15.63
C LEU A 147 -10.72 -5.58 14.19
N PHE A 148 -9.88 -4.58 13.88
CA PHE A 148 -9.72 -4.05 12.53
C PHE A 148 -9.31 -5.13 11.52
N VAL A 149 -8.30 -5.94 11.85
CA VAL A 149 -7.85 -7.05 11.00
C VAL A 149 -8.93 -8.13 10.86
N ASN A 150 -9.62 -8.47 11.95
CA ASN A 150 -10.70 -9.46 11.92
C ASN A 150 -11.87 -8.99 11.05
N ILE A 151 -12.21 -7.71 11.05
CA ILE A 151 -13.23 -7.15 10.16
C ILE A 151 -12.88 -7.39 8.69
N ILE A 152 -11.61 -7.20 8.30
CA ILE A 152 -11.15 -7.43 6.92
C ILE A 152 -11.23 -8.92 6.58
N ARG A 153 -10.79 -9.79 7.49
CA ARG A 153 -10.87 -11.25 7.32
C ARG A 153 -12.31 -11.74 7.18
N GLU A 154 -13.20 -11.33 8.08
CA GLU A 154 -14.61 -11.71 8.08
C GLU A 154 -15.36 -11.19 6.86
N THR A 155 -15.09 -9.94 6.46
CA THR A 155 -15.73 -9.34 5.27
C THR A 155 -15.27 -10.07 4.01
N SER A 156 -13.98 -10.39 3.89
CA SER A 156 -13.47 -11.17 2.77
C SER A 156 -14.05 -12.59 2.74
N LEU A 157 -14.17 -13.23 3.91
CA LEU A 157 -14.71 -14.57 4.04
C LEU A 157 -16.19 -14.64 3.62
N LYS A 158 -16.99 -13.62 3.96
CA LYS A 158 -18.38 -13.49 3.47
C LYS A 158 -18.47 -13.44 1.95
N ASN A 159 -17.43 -12.95 1.29
CA ASN A 159 -17.31 -12.90 -0.17
C ASN A 159 -16.60 -14.13 -0.76
N GLY A 160 -16.36 -15.17 0.04
CA GLY A 160 -15.78 -16.44 -0.40
C GLY A 160 -14.26 -16.48 -0.40
N TYR A 161 -13.58 -15.50 0.20
CA TYR A 161 -12.13 -15.41 0.17
C TYR A 161 -11.52 -15.47 1.57
N LYS A 162 -10.64 -16.45 1.79
CA LYS A 162 -9.67 -16.39 2.89
C LYS A 162 -8.51 -15.51 2.44
N VAL A 163 -8.31 -14.37 3.09
CA VAL A 163 -7.23 -13.42 2.75
C VAL A 163 -5.95 -13.72 3.51
N PHE A 164 -4.82 -13.37 2.91
CA PHE A 164 -3.50 -13.35 3.54
C PHE A 164 -3.15 -11.90 3.87
N VAL A 165 -3.10 -11.55 5.16
CA VAL A 165 -2.93 -10.16 5.61
C VAL A 165 -1.46 -9.88 5.93
N ILE A 166 -0.89 -8.88 5.26
CA ILE A 166 0.48 -8.40 5.47
C ILE A 166 0.40 -7.08 6.24
N GLY A 167 0.93 -7.03 7.45
CA GLY A 167 0.96 -5.82 8.27
C GLY A 167 2.26 -5.02 8.10
N ASP A 168 2.17 -3.72 7.86
CA ASP A 168 3.31 -2.82 7.98
C ASP A 168 3.47 -2.39 9.44
N CYS A 169 4.40 -3.04 10.14
CA CYS A 169 4.49 -3.00 11.60
C CYS A 169 5.84 -2.49 12.11
N MET A 170 6.73 -2.06 11.20
CA MET A 170 8.11 -1.73 11.55
C MET A 170 8.51 -0.36 10.98
N ASP A 171 8.19 0.70 11.73
CA ASP A 171 8.65 2.07 11.43
C ASP A 171 9.99 2.41 12.10
N ILE A 172 10.36 1.70 13.16
CA ILE A 172 11.61 1.89 13.90
C ILE A 172 12.27 0.55 14.27
N TRP A 173 13.57 0.46 14.02
CA TRP A 173 14.34 -0.76 14.29
C TRP A 173 14.70 -0.94 15.78
N GLN A 174 14.68 0.16 16.55
CA GLN A 174 15.17 0.22 17.94
C GLN A 174 14.07 0.01 19.00
N PRO A 175 14.42 -0.49 20.20
CA PRO A 175 13.53 -0.55 21.37
C PRO A 175 12.96 0.84 21.72
N PRO A 176 11.80 0.96 22.41
CA PRO A 176 11.28 0.04 23.40
C PRO A 176 9.98 -0.67 22.99
N PHE A 177 9.78 -0.98 21.71
CA PHE A 177 8.55 -1.64 21.27
C PHE A 177 8.62 -3.15 21.54
N ASN A 178 7.61 -3.66 22.24
CA ASN A 178 7.43 -5.09 22.43
C ASN A 178 7.00 -5.71 21.09
N LYS A 179 7.99 -6.15 20.31
CA LYS A 179 7.85 -6.69 18.96
C LYS A 179 6.93 -7.92 18.90
N GLU A 180 6.71 -8.60 20.02
CA GLU A 180 5.90 -9.82 20.10
C GLU A 180 4.40 -9.54 19.94
N LEU A 181 3.91 -8.34 20.28
CA LEU A 181 2.46 -8.08 20.32
C LEU A 181 1.81 -7.77 18.97
N LEU A 182 2.56 -7.22 18.00
CA LEU A 182 2.00 -6.79 16.71
C LEU A 182 2.04 -7.86 15.62
N VAL A 183 2.87 -8.88 15.78
CA VAL A 183 3.06 -9.89 14.73
C VAL A 183 1.91 -10.89 14.66
N GLU A 184 1.24 -11.15 15.78
CA GLU A 184 0.24 -12.22 15.89
C GLU A 184 -1.06 -11.93 15.10
N GLN A 185 -1.36 -10.66 14.82
CA GLN A 185 -2.58 -10.32 14.09
C GLN A 185 -2.45 -10.61 12.59
N PHE A 186 -1.23 -10.65 12.05
CA PHE A 186 -0.97 -10.73 10.61
C PHE A 186 -0.43 -12.09 10.19
N ASP A 187 -0.57 -12.41 8.90
CA ASP A 187 0.00 -13.63 8.30
C ASP A 187 1.47 -13.42 7.87
N ALA A 188 1.86 -12.16 7.63
CA ALA A 188 3.23 -11.73 7.45
C ALA A 188 3.39 -10.26 7.87
N ILE A 189 4.64 -9.82 8.04
CA ILE A 189 4.97 -8.43 8.37
C ILE A 189 5.91 -7.80 7.34
N SER A 190 5.83 -6.48 7.22
CA SER A 190 6.72 -5.63 6.46
C SER A 190 7.18 -4.44 7.28
N SER A 191 8.24 -3.79 6.81
CA SER A 191 8.86 -2.60 7.42
C SER A 191 8.99 -1.45 6.43
N ARG A 192 8.02 -1.34 5.50
CA ARG A 192 8.03 -0.61 4.21
C ARG A 192 9.38 0.01 3.81
N GLY A 193 9.81 1.06 4.50
CA GLY A 193 11.18 1.55 4.47
C GLY A 193 11.76 1.74 5.87
N MET A 194 12.73 0.91 6.26
CA MET A 194 13.59 1.23 7.39
C MET A 194 14.68 2.19 6.93
N ILE A 195 14.49 3.48 7.19
CA ILE A 195 15.55 4.46 6.94
C ILE A 195 16.77 4.03 7.77
N TYR A 196 17.90 3.85 7.10
CA TYR A 196 19.17 3.39 7.65
C TYR A 196 19.26 1.92 8.07
N ALA A 197 18.17 1.16 8.20
CA ALA A 197 18.18 -0.29 8.48
C ALA A 197 19.21 -0.79 9.54
N GLY A 198 19.49 0.03 10.57
CA GLY A 198 20.49 -0.28 11.60
C GLY A 198 21.93 0.21 11.32
N ALA A 199 22.18 0.88 10.19
CA ALA A 199 23.41 1.60 9.91
C ALA A 199 23.58 2.74 10.93
N LYS A 200 24.57 2.58 11.82
CA LYS A 200 24.87 3.55 12.88
C LYS A 200 25.60 4.79 12.34
N ASN A 201 26.37 4.63 11.27
CA ASN A 201 27.14 5.66 10.60
C ASN A 201 26.99 5.46 9.08
N LEU A 202 26.25 6.34 8.40
CA LEU A 202 26.38 6.43 6.95
C LEU A 202 27.61 7.27 6.65
N ASN A 203 28.56 6.71 5.92
CA ASN A 203 29.64 7.49 5.35
C ASN A 203 29.09 8.23 4.14
N PHE A 204 29.28 9.55 4.07
CA PHE A 204 28.88 10.33 2.91
C PHE A 204 30.11 10.67 2.09
N ASP A 205 30.02 10.54 0.76
CA ASP A 205 31.08 11.07 -0.11
C ASP A 205 31.04 12.61 -0.16
N GLU A 206 32.03 13.20 -0.84
CA GLU A 206 32.13 14.66 -1.03
C GLU A 206 30.92 15.27 -1.77
N LYS A 207 30.09 14.44 -2.41
CA LYS A 207 28.86 14.84 -3.12
C LYS A 207 27.60 14.63 -2.26
N GLY A 208 27.75 14.13 -1.02
CA GLY A 208 26.65 13.86 -0.10
C GLY A 208 25.90 12.56 -0.39
N ASN A 209 26.46 11.63 -1.17
CA ASN A 209 25.84 10.32 -1.36
C ASN A 209 26.18 9.38 -0.20
N PRO A 210 25.21 8.65 0.37
CA PRO A 210 25.45 7.72 1.46
C PRO A 210 26.04 6.39 0.97
N HIS A 211 27.07 5.90 1.67
CA HIS A 211 27.74 4.61 1.47
C HIS A 211 27.48 3.72 2.69
N VAL A 212 26.89 2.54 2.43
CA VAL A 212 26.56 1.54 3.47
C VAL A 212 27.70 0.55 3.68
N ILE A 213 28.58 0.40 2.69
CA ILE A 213 29.78 -0.45 2.72
C ILE A 213 30.96 0.48 2.39
N GLU A 214 32.03 0.44 3.18
CA GLU A 214 33.26 1.16 2.82
C GLU A 214 33.82 0.59 1.51
N PRO A 215 34.22 1.45 0.55
CA PRO A 215 34.74 1.02 -0.75
C PRO A 215 36.00 0.16 -0.66
#